data_AF-A0A9E7C0G1-F1
#
_entry.id   AF-A0A9E7C0G1-F1
#
_cell.length_a   1.000
_cell.length_b   1.000
_cell.length_c   1.000
_cell.angle_alpha   90.00
_cell.angle_beta   90.00
_cell.angle_gamma   90.00
#
_symmetry.space_group_name_H-M   'P 1'
#
loop_
_entity.id
_entity.type
_entity.pdbx_description
1 polymer ?
#
loop_
_entity_poly.entity_id
_entity_poly.type
_entity_poly.pdbx_seq_one_letter_code
_entity_poly.pdbx_strand_id
1 'polypeptide(L)'
;MRSPIPSGAMTSDAGDFLRRMRKRQGVSQGELARRVGSHQPQVSAWETGKKPVTVAQLAALLDALGLVLRLDADPKPEPGAEGSDRFSAVMGDERGSPRGRRRGGAGR
;
A
#
# COMPACT_ATOMS: atom_id res chain seq x y z
N MET A 1 -13.41 9.87 -1.99
CA MET A 1 -12.10 9.77 -2.68
C MET A 1 -11.10 9.16 -1.69
N ARG A 2 -10.73 7.88 -1.86
CA ARG A 2 -9.65 7.27 -1.07
C ARG A 2 -8.34 7.61 -1.80
N SER A 3 -7.48 8.40 -1.17
CA SER A 3 -6.18 8.76 -1.74
C SER A 3 -5.31 7.53 -1.96
N PRO A 4 -4.49 7.50 -3.04
CA PRO A 4 -3.59 6.40 -3.32
C PRO A 4 -2.53 6.28 -2.21
N ILE A 5 -2.22 5.04 -1.82
CA ILE A 5 -1.15 4.74 -0.87
C ILE A 5 0.18 5.01 -1.60
N PRO A 6 1.09 5.83 -1.04
CA PRO A 6 2.38 6.12 -1.69
C PRO A 6 3.18 4.84 -1.89
N SER A 7 3.48 4.54 -3.15
CA SER A 7 4.32 3.42 -3.58
C SER A 7 5.79 3.75 -3.30
N GLY A 8 6.19 3.46 -2.08
CA GLY A 8 7.55 3.57 -1.57
C GLY A 8 7.47 2.96 -0.18
N ALA A 9 8.30 1.98 0.10
CA ALA A 9 8.27 1.23 1.35
C ALA A 9 8.33 2.16 2.58
N MET A 10 7.18 2.63 3.05
CA MET A 10 7.02 3.12 4.41
C MET A 10 6.95 1.88 5.29
N THR A 11 8.06 1.17 5.44
CA THR A 11 8.24 0.25 6.57
C THR A 11 8.33 1.11 7.82
N SER A 12 7.19 1.65 8.25
CA SER A 12 6.98 2.05 9.63
C SER A 12 7.17 0.78 10.45
N ASP A 13 8.35 0.62 11.05
CA ASP A 13 8.60 -0.51 11.93
C ASP A 13 7.57 -0.48 13.10
N ALA A 14 7.24 -1.64 13.64
CA ALA A 14 6.29 -1.79 14.73
C ALA A 14 6.65 -0.90 15.94
N GLY A 15 7.95 -0.65 16.15
CA GLY A 15 8.47 0.27 17.16
C GLY A 15 8.02 1.73 16.96
N ASP A 16 8.10 2.24 15.73
CA ASP A 16 7.65 3.60 15.42
C ASP A 16 6.14 3.73 15.56
N PHE A 17 5.39 2.71 15.14
CA PHE A 17 3.95 2.65 15.35
C PHE A 17 3.60 2.71 16.84
N LEU A 18 4.24 1.88 17.66
CA LEU A 18 4.08 1.86 19.12
C LEU A 18 4.37 3.24 19.73
N ARG A 19 5.49 3.87 19.36
CA ARG A 19 5.88 5.20 19.84
C ARG A 19 4.83 6.25 19.54
N ARG A 20 4.27 6.23 18.32
CA ARG A 20 3.19 7.15 17.91
C ARG A 20 1.93 6.93 18.73
N MET A 21 1.50 5.69 18.91
CA MET A 21 0.29 5.37 19.68
C MET A 21 0.45 5.77 21.14
N ARG A 22 1.59 5.46 21.76
CA ARG A 22 1.90 5.85 23.14
C ARG A 22 1.81 7.36 23.32
N LYS A 23 2.44 8.14 22.43
CA LYS A 23 2.41 9.61 22.48
C LYS A 23 0.99 10.17 22.33
N ARG A 24 0.16 9.59 21.43
CA ARG A 24 -1.24 10.00 21.26
C ARG A 24 -2.08 9.78 22.53
N GLN A 25 -1.76 8.76 23.31
CA GLN A 25 -2.40 8.48 24.60
C GLN A 25 -1.81 9.28 25.77
N GLY A 26 -0.82 10.16 25.53
CA GLY A 26 -0.18 10.94 26.60
C GLY A 26 0.65 10.10 27.60
N VAL A 27 0.99 8.86 27.25
CA VAL A 27 1.69 7.92 28.12
C VAL A 27 3.21 8.07 27.95
N SER A 28 3.99 8.04 29.03
CA SER A 28 5.46 8.04 28.95
C SER A 28 6.00 6.61 28.74
N GLN A 29 7.25 6.46 28.28
CA GLN A 29 7.84 5.11 28.13
C GLN A 29 7.91 4.35 29.46
N GLY A 30 8.23 5.07 30.56
CA GLY A 30 8.26 4.47 31.90
C GLY A 30 6.87 4.08 32.40
N GLU A 31 5.85 4.88 32.11
CA GLU A 31 4.47 4.53 32.44
C GLU A 31 4.00 3.30 31.66
N LEU A 32 4.25 3.24 30.34
CA LEU A 32 3.94 2.05 29.55
C LEU A 32 4.66 0.82 30.09
N ALA A 33 5.95 0.95 30.41
CA ALA A 33 6.73 -0.14 31.00
C ALA A 33 6.10 -0.66 32.29
N ARG A 34 5.67 0.24 33.21
CA ARG A 34 4.97 -0.15 34.45
C ARG A 34 3.68 -0.92 34.17
N ARG A 35 2.87 -0.46 33.22
CA ARG A 35 1.58 -1.10 32.89
C ARG A 35 1.75 -2.53 32.38
N VAL A 36 2.84 -2.83 31.67
CA VAL A 36 3.12 -4.17 31.11
C VAL A 36 4.13 -4.99 31.93
N GLY A 37 4.48 -4.56 33.14
CA GLY A 37 5.44 -5.28 33.99
C GLY A 37 6.86 -5.35 33.41
N SER A 38 7.28 -4.30 32.70
CA SER A 38 8.59 -4.19 32.05
C SER A 38 9.39 -3.00 32.60
N HIS A 39 10.55 -2.72 31.99
CA HIS A 39 11.46 -1.62 32.32
C HIS A 39 11.54 -0.62 31.17
N GLN A 40 11.66 0.67 31.49
CA GLN A 40 11.68 1.75 30.49
C GLN A 40 12.73 1.56 29.37
N PRO A 41 13.96 1.07 29.63
CA PRO A 41 14.93 0.82 28.57
C PRO A 41 14.46 -0.22 27.55
N GLN A 42 13.64 -1.19 27.97
CA GLN A 42 13.06 -2.18 27.06
C GLN A 42 12.04 -1.55 26.12
N VAL A 43 11.18 -0.67 26.63
CA VAL A 43 10.25 0.11 25.81
C VAL A 43 11.01 1.01 24.83
N SER A 44 12.10 1.63 25.27
CA SER A 44 12.96 2.42 24.38
C SER A 44 13.60 1.57 23.27
N ALA A 45 14.09 0.37 23.60
CA ALA A 45 14.66 -0.55 22.62
C ALA A 45 13.64 -1.02 21.58
N TRP A 46 12.40 -1.27 22.00
CA TRP A 46 11.28 -1.57 21.11
C TRP A 46 10.94 -0.38 20.21
N GLU A 47 10.77 0.83 20.76
CA GLU A 47 10.40 2.02 19.99
C GLU A 47 11.48 2.49 19.00
N THR A 48 12.73 2.09 19.21
CA THR A 48 13.87 2.46 18.34
C THR A 48 14.27 1.36 17.36
N GLY A 49 13.56 0.23 17.35
CA GLY A 49 13.89 -0.93 16.51
C GLY A 49 15.15 -1.69 16.94
N LYS A 50 15.82 -1.29 18.03
CA LYS A 50 16.98 -2.02 18.58
C LYS A 50 16.63 -3.44 19.02
N LYS A 51 15.37 -3.66 19.41
CA LYS A 51 14.83 -4.98 19.71
C LYS A 51 13.52 -5.16 18.94
N PRO A 52 13.36 -6.26 18.18
CA PRO A 52 12.10 -6.53 17.48
C PRO A 52 10.97 -6.72 18.49
N VAL A 53 9.77 -6.31 18.10
CA VAL A 53 8.53 -6.51 18.84
C VAL A 53 7.73 -7.59 18.12
N THR A 54 7.36 -8.65 18.82
CA THR A 54 6.45 -9.66 18.25
C THR A 54 5.03 -9.11 18.17
N VAL A 55 4.18 -9.68 17.32
CA VAL A 55 2.76 -9.28 17.23
C VAL A 55 2.05 -9.41 18.59
N ALA A 56 2.33 -10.47 19.34
CA ALA A 56 1.78 -10.66 20.68
C ALA A 56 2.22 -9.58 21.67
N GLN A 57 3.50 -9.20 21.65
CA GLN A 57 4.01 -8.10 22.47
C GLN A 57 3.37 -6.77 22.06
N LEU A 58 3.25 -6.51 20.76
CA LEU A 58 2.62 -5.30 20.26
C LEU A 58 1.16 -5.22 20.71
N ALA A 59 0.41 -6.32 20.64
CA ALA A 59 -0.97 -6.39 21.12
C ALA A 59 -1.06 -6.06 22.62
N ALA A 60 -0.22 -6.66 23.46
CA ALA A 60 -0.20 -6.38 24.91
C ALA A 60 0.17 -4.93 25.24
N LEU A 61 1.13 -4.35 24.50
CA LEU A 61 1.53 -2.95 24.66
C LEU A 61 0.42 -1.99 24.26
N LEU A 62 -0.34 -2.30 23.20
CA LEU A 62 -1.48 -1.51 22.77
C LEU A 62 -2.66 -1.64 23.73
N ASP A 63 -2.90 -2.83 24.27
CA ASP A 63 -3.94 -3.06 25.28
C ASP A 63 -3.67 -2.22 26.55
N ALA A 64 -2.41 -2.17 27.01
CA ALA A 64 -1.99 -1.29 28.11
C ALA A 64 -2.15 0.22 27.82
N LEU A 65 -2.31 0.59 26.55
CA LEU A 65 -2.63 1.93 26.07
C LEU A 65 -4.13 2.15 25.83
N GLY A 66 -4.98 1.15 26.09
CA GLY A 66 -6.42 1.19 25.84
C GLY A 66 -6.78 1.03 24.35
N LEU A 67 -5.94 0.35 23.57
CA LEU A 67 -6.08 0.19 22.13
C LEU A 67 -6.17 -1.29 21.74
N VAL A 68 -6.93 -1.59 20.69
CA VAL A 68 -7.07 -2.95 20.14
C VAL A 68 -6.27 -3.06 18.84
N LEU A 69 -5.41 -4.08 18.74
CA LEU A 69 -4.73 -4.41 17.49
C LEU A 69 -5.68 -5.18 16.56
N ARG A 70 -5.86 -4.68 15.34
CA ARG A 70 -6.51 -5.40 14.24
C ARG A 70 -5.53 -5.49 13.08
N LEU A 71 -5.39 -6.68 12.50
CA LEU A 71 -4.53 -6.95 11.37
C LEU A 71 -5.41 -7.38 10.19
N ASP A 72 -5.24 -6.72 9.07
CA ASP A 72 -5.87 -7.04 7.80
C ASP A 72 -4.77 -7.18 6.73
N ALA A 73 -5.05 -7.95 5.69
CA ALA A 73 -4.15 -8.14 4.56
C ALA A 73 -4.95 -8.05 3.26
N ASP A 74 -4.52 -7.14 2.38
CA ASP A 74 -5.09 -6.98 1.05
C ASP A 74 -4.27 -7.74 0.01
N PRO A 75 -4.90 -8.23 -1.08
CA PRO A 75 -4.17 -8.83 -2.19
C PRO A 75 -3.19 -7.82 -2.78
N LYS A 76 -1.94 -8.26 -2.96
CA LYS A 76 -0.95 -7.47 -3.68
C LYS A 76 -1.43 -7.33 -5.14
N PRO A 77 -1.58 -6.11 -5.69
CA PRO A 77 -1.91 -5.97 -7.09
C PRO A 77 -0.81 -6.64 -7.93
N GLU A 78 -1.22 -7.55 -8.82
CA GLU A 78 -0.29 -8.20 -9.75
C GLU A 78 0.40 -7.11 -10.58
N PRO A 79 1.75 -7.04 -10.57
CA PRO A 79 2.47 -6.09 -11.39
C PRO A 79 2.25 -6.44 -12.87
N GLY A 80 1.25 -5.84 -13.50
CA GLY A 80 0.90 -6.08 -14.90
C GLY A 80 -0.59 -6.01 -15.26
N ALA A 81 -1.50 -5.87 -14.29
CA ALA A 81 -2.94 -5.76 -14.60
C ALA A 81 -3.34 -4.41 -15.22
N GLU A 82 -2.46 -3.41 -15.24
CA GLU A 82 -2.66 -2.14 -15.95
C GLU A 82 -1.82 -2.13 -17.24
N GLY A 83 -2.44 -2.44 -18.39
CA GLY A 83 -1.96 -1.94 -19.68
C GLY A 83 -1.57 -2.93 -20.78
N SER A 84 -2.18 -4.11 -20.89
CA SER A 84 -2.02 -4.95 -22.09
C SER A 84 -2.94 -4.57 -23.26
N ASP A 85 -3.90 -3.64 -23.08
CA ASP A 85 -4.93 -3.34 -24.08
C ASP A 85 -4.73 -2.02 -24.84
N ARG A 86 -3.48 -1.65 -25.17
CA ARG A 86 -3.18 -0.43 -25.97
C ARG A 86 -2.56 -0.68 -27.34
N PHE A 87 -2.24 -1.93 -27.69
CA PHE A 87 -1.58 -2.25 -28.97
C PHE A 87 -2.47 -2.93 -30.02
N SER A 88 -3.74 -3.25 -29.72
CA SER A 88 -4.60 -3.99 -30.64
C SER A 88 -5.30 -3.13 -31.71
N ALA A 89 -5.17 -1.80 -31.68
CA ALA A 89 -5.98 -0.89 -32.50
C ALA A 89 -5.25 -0.23 -33.68
N VAL A 90 -4.01 -0.60 -34.03
CA VAL A 90 -3.24 0.10 -35.10
C VAL A 90 -2.80 -0.79 -36.27
N MET A 91 -3.55 -1.84 -36.63
CA MET A 91 -3.37 -2.53 -37.91
C MET A 91 -4.69 -3.01 -38.51
N GLY A 92 -5.33 -2.11 -39.24
CA GLY A 92 -6.37 -2.33 -40.25
C GLY A 92 -6.60 -0.96 -40.90
N ASP A 93 -6.62 -0.74 -42.19
CA ASP A 93 -6.81 -1.59 -43.35
C ASP A 93 -6.54 -0.67 -44.56
N GLU A 94 -5.41 -0.82 -45.27
CA GLU A 94 -5.18 -0.12 -46.55
C GLU A 94 -4.53 -1.09 -47.55
N ARG A 95 -5.22 -2.21 -47.83
CA ARG A 95 -4.94 -3.02 -49.04
C ARG A 95 -6.02 -2.79 -50.09
N GLY A 96 -5.77 -1.79 -50.93
CA GLY A 96 -5.91 -1.85 -52.39
C GLY A 96 -7.29 -2.13 -53.00
N SER A 97 -7.78 -1.18 -53.79
CA SER A 97 -8.55 -1.52 -55.00
C SER A 97 -8.44 -0.49 -56.12
N PRO A 98 -8.53 -0.92 -57.39
CA PRO A 98 -7.87 -0.29 -58.53
C PRO A 98 -8.78 0.69 -59.29
N ARG A 99 -8.15 1.69 -59.90
CA ARG A 99 -8.80 2.60 -60.86
C ARG A 99 -9.23 1.83 -62.11
N GLY A 100 -10.55 1.72 -62.31
CA GLY A 100 -11.15 1.28 -63.57
C GLY A 100 -12.47 2.00 -63.83
N ARG A 101 -12.45 3.21 -64.41
CA ARG A 101 -13.66 3.83 -64.97
C ARG A 101 -13.79 3.44 -66.44
N ARG A 102 -14.76 2.58 -66.75
CA ARG A 102 -15.24 2.32 -68.11
C ARG A 102 -16.28 3.37 -68.54
N ARG A 103 -16.30 3.56 -69.85
CA ARG A 103 -17.10 4.46 -70.71
C ARG A 103 -18.61 4.38 -70.51
N GLY A 104 -19.30 5.48 -70.84
CA GLY A 104 -20.73 5.49 -71.13
C GLY A 104 -21.28 6.88 -71.44
N GLY A 105 -20.83 7.53 -72.51
CA GLY A 105 -21.41 8.77 -73.03
C GLY A 105 -22.32 8.46 -74.23
N ALA A 106 -23.63 8.55 -74.02
CA ALA A 106 -24.65 8.48 -75.06
C ALA A 106 -24.66 9.78 -75.89
N GLY A 107 -24.77 9.65 -77.21
CA GLY A 107 -24.84 10.79 -78.12
C GLY A 107 -25.72 10.49 -79.32
N ARG A 108 -26.91 11.09 -79.25
CA ARG A 108 -27.86 11.47 -80.33
C ARG A 108 -28.73 10.39 -80.95
#